data_AF-A0A959XZ03-F1
#
_entry.id   AF-A0A959XZ03-F1
#
_cell.length_a   1.000
_cell.length_b   1.000
_cell.length_c   1.000
_cell.angle_alpha   90.00
_cell.angle_beta   90.00
_cell.angle_gamma   90.00
#
_symmetry.space_group_name_H-M   'P 1'
#
loop_
_entity.id
_entity.type
_entity.pdbx_description
1 polymer ?
#
loop_
_entity_poly.entity_id
_entity_poly.type
_entity_poly.pdbx_seq_one_letter_code
_entity_poly.pdbx_strand_id
1 'polypeptide(L)'
;MVIHGGAGTIRTQDMTAEMESAYLKGLEEALLAGYSLLEKGSSAVDAVLAATKSLEDNILFNAGRGSVFAADGAQEMDASIMDGSTLKAGAVSAVRNIRNPVELAYMIMAKSQHVMLNGKGAAEFASLNNIQTESDEYFYSQFRYEQWKQMQESGEMALDHNVVLRGNKKFGTVGAVALDKFGNIAAATSTGGMTNKQFGRVGDSPIIGAGTYANNKT
;
A
#
# COMPACT_ATOMS: atom_id res chain seq x y z
N MET A 1 5.13 -9.65 -14.70
CA MET A 1 4.64 -8.90 -13.52
C MET A 1 5.74 -7.96 -13.06
N VAL A 2 5.37 -6.79 -12.56
CA VAL A 2 6.31 -5.80 -11.98
C VAL A 2 5.74 -5.34 -10.63
N ILE A 3 6.62 -5.08 -9.67
CA ILE A 3 6.27 -4.57 -8.34
C ILE A 3 7.15 -3.37 -7.98
N HIS A 4 6.74 -2.56 -7.01
CA HIS A 4 7.60 -1.59 -6.34
C HIS A 4 7.33 -1.52 -4.83
N GLY A 5 8.39 -1.28 -4.05
CA GLY A 5 8.33 -1.07 -2.60
C GLY A 5 8.40 0.42 -2.19
N GLY A 6 8.18 1.33 -3.15
CA GLY A 6 8.22 2.77 -2.93
C GLY A 6 9.42 3.46 -3.58
N ALA A 7 9.30 4.78 -3.71
CA ALA A 7 10.30 5.64 -4.32
C ALA A 7 10.83 6.67 -3.33
N GLY A 8 12.14 6.91 -3.38
CA GLY A 8 12.86 7.85 -2.53
C GLY A 8 14.36 7.75 -2.80
N THR A 9 15.14 8.75 -2.40
CA THR A 9 16.60 8.63 -2.49
C THR A 9 17.10 7.86 -1.26
N ILE A 10 17.52 6.61 -1.42
CA ILE A 10 18.32 5.96 -0.39
C ILE A 10 19.77 6.30 -0.71
N ARG A 11 20.47 6.97 0.19
CA ARG A 11 21.92 7.15 0.01
C ARG A 11 22.58 5.83 0.40
N THR A 12 23.47 5.33 -0.44
CA THR A 12 24.17 4.04 -0.22
C THR A 12 24.86 3.99 1.15
N GLN A 13 25.34 5.12 1.66
CA GLN A 13 25.95 5.26 2.98
C GLN A 13 25.01 4.96 4.16
N ASP A 14 23.69 5.07 3.98
CA ASP A 14 22.67 4.90 5.02
C ASP A 14 22.02 3.49 4.93
N MET A 15 22.46 2.65 3.99
CA MET A 15 21.96 1.31 3.74
C MET A 15 23.03 0.27 4.08
N THR A 16 22.82 -0.47 5.17
CA THR A 16 23.67 -1.63 5.48
C THR A 16 23.34 -2.79 4.55
N ALA A 17 24.30 -3.69 4.36
CA ALA A 17 24.12 -4.87 3.52
C ALA A 17 22.96 -5.75 4.02
N GLU A 18 22.73 -5.81 5.34
CA GLU A 18 21.62 -6.54 5.94
C GLU A 18 20.28 -5.90 5.62
N MET A 19 20.18 -4.57 5.68
CA MET A 19 18.96 -3.86 5.31
C MET A 19 18.66 -4.02 3.82
N GLU A 20 19.67 -3.84 2.96
CA GLU A 20 19.53 -4.04 1.52
C GLU A 20 19.02 -5.45 1.20
N SER A 21 19.66 -6.47 1.79
CA SER A 21 19.26 -7.88 1.65
C SER A 21 17.81 -8.11 2.11
N ALA A 22 17.39 -7.49 3.23
CA ALA A 22 16.03 -7.60 3.72
C ALA A 22 14.99 -6.96 2.78
N TYR A 23 15.31 -5.79 2.20
CA TYR A 23 14.45 -5.16 1.19
C TYR A 23 14.36 -6.00 -0.09
N LEU A 24 15.49 -6.49 -0.60
CA LEU A 24 15.52 -7.35 -1.78
C LEU A 24 14.72 -8.62 -1.55
N LYS A 25 14.87 -9.25 -0.39
CA LYS A 25 14.09 -10.43 -0.01
C LYS A 25 12.59 -10.13 0.05
N GLY A 26 12.19 -9.02 0.66
CA GLY A 26 10.77 -8.62 0.72
C GLY A 26 10.16 -8.36 -0.66
N LEU A 27 10.93 -7.77 -1.57
CA LEU A 27 10.53 -7.59 -2.98
C LEU A 27 10.44 -8.94 -3.70
N GLU A 28 11.41 -9.83 -3.51
CA GLU A 28 11.39 -11.17 -4.10
C GLU A 28 10.18 -11.99 -3.63
N GLU A 29 9.90 -12.00 -2.33
CA GLU A 29 8.72 -12.66 -1.75
C GLU A 29 7.41 -12.16 -2.38
N ALA A 30 7.26 -10.83 -2.50
CA ALA A 30 6.08 -10.24 -3.12
C ALA A 30 5.96 -10.56 -4.62
N LEU A 31 7.09 -10.53 -5.34
CA LEU A 31 7.12 -10.87 -6.76
C LEU A 31 6.71 -12.34 -6.95
N LEU A 32 7.25 -13.25 -6.15
CA LEU A 32 6.94 -14.68 -6.22
C LEU A 32 5.49 -14.98 -5.82
N ALA A 33 4.94 -14.27 -4.83
CA ALA A 33 3.55 -14.41 -4.40
C ALA A 33 2.56 -14.16 -5.56
N GLY A 34 2.81 -13.11 -6.37
CA GLY A 34 1.99 -12.83 -7.55
C GLY A 34 2.37 -13.67 -8.78
N TYR A 35 3.66 -13.82 -9.08
CA TYR A 35 4.13 -14.50 -10.29
C TYR A 35 3.77 -15.99 -10.31
N SER A 36 3.86 -16.67 -9.16
CA SER A 36 3.48 -18.08 -9.07
C SER A 36 1.99 -18.34 -9.37
N LEU A 37 1.12 -17.34 -9.19
CA LEU A 37 -0.28 -17.41 -9.59
C LEU A 37 -0.42 -17.27 -11.11
N LEU A 38 0.33 -16.36 -11.73
CA LEU A 38 0.35 -16.22 -13.20
C LEU A 38 0.85 -17.51 -13.88
N GLU A 39 1.88 -18.16 -13.34
CA GLU A 39 2.38 -19.44 -13.85
C GLU A 39 1.33 -20.56 -13.78
N LYS A 40 0.50 -20.56 -12.72
CA LYS A 40 -0.65 -21.46 -12.59
C LYS A 40 -1.83 -21.07 -13.46
N GLY A 41 -1.74 -19.94 -14.17
CA GLY A 41 -2.77 -19.46 -15.08
C GLY A 41 -3.91 -18.70 -14.42
N SER A 42 -3.70 -18.17 -13.21
CA SER A 42 -4.63 -17.24 -12.55
C SER A 42 -4.69 -15.89 -13.28
N SER A 43 -5.67 -15.07 -12.89
CA SER A 43 -5.88 -13.75 -13.49
C SER A 43 -4.81 -12.74 -13.07
N ALA A 44 -4.67 -11.66 -13.85
CA ALA A 44 -3.80 -10.54 -13.48
C ALA A 44 -4.22 -9.88 -12.15
N VAL A 45 -5.54 -9.83 -11.87
CA VAL A 45 -6.11 -9.28 -10.63
C VAL A 45 -5.64 -10.09 -9.42
N ASP A 46 -5.73 -11.42 -9.48
CA ASP A 46 -5.28 -12.30 -8.39
C ASP A 46 -3.78 -12.12 -8.12
N ALA A 47 -2.99 -11.98 -9.19
CA ALA A 47 -1.54 -11.79 -9.08
C ALA A 47 -1.19 -10.47 -8.37
N VAL A 48 -1.74 -9.33 -8.83
CA VAL A 48 -1.44 -8.02 -8.21
C VAL A 48 -1.97 -7.93 -6.78
N LEU A 49 -3.11 -8.58 -6.49
CA LEU A 49 -3.65 -8.70 -5.14
C LEU A 49 -2.68 -9.44 -4.23
N ALA A 50 -2.20 -10.63 -4.63
CA ALA A 50 -1.28 -11.43 -3.84
C ALA A 50 0.07 -10.74 -3.60
N ALA A 51 0.66 -10.13 -4.64
CA ALA A 51 1.91 -9.39 -4.50
C ALA A 51 1.76 -8.19 -3.56
N THR A 52 0.68 -7.41 -3.70
CA THR A 52 0.44 -6.24 -2.86
C THR A 52 0.18 -6.62 -1.40
N LYS A 53 -0.60 -7.69 -1.15
CA LYS A 53 -0.77 -8.24 0.21
C LYS A 53 0.56 -8.64 0.84
N SER A 54 1.46 -9.26 0.07
CA SER A 54 2.78 -9.63 0.55
C SER A 54 3.64 -8.41 0.93
N LEU A 55 3.51 -7.30 0.19
CA LEU A 55 4.18 -6.04 0.53
C LEU A 55 3.56 -5.39 1.77
N GLU A 56 2.23 -5.42 1.90
CA GLU A 56 1.51 -4.91 3.08
C GLU A 56 1.80 -5.70 4.36
N ASP A 57 2.09 -7.00 4.27
CA ASP A 57 2.42 -7.83 5.44
C ASP A 57 3.88 -7.63 5.91
N ASN A 58 4.70 -6.93 5.13
CA ASN A 58 6.12 -6.72 5.40
C ASN A 58 6.38 -5.32 6.00
N ILE A 59 6.80 -5.31 7.26
CA ILE A 59 7.03 -4.12 8.11
C ILE A 59 8.01 -3.08 7.54
N LEU A 60 8.83 -3.46 6.56
CA LEU A 60 9.80 -2.55 5.93
C LEU A 60 9.12 -1.54 5.00
N PHE A 61 7.99 -1.90 4.40
CA PHE A 61 7.30 -1.05 3.44
C PHE A 61 6.23 -0.17 4.11
N ASN A 62 5.93 0.97 3.48
CA ASN A 62 4.92 1.91 4.01
C ASN A 62 3.53 1.59 3.45
N ALA A 63 3.01 0.42 3.80
CA ALA A 63 1.65 -0.02 3.49
C ALA A 63 1.28 -1.16 4.43
N GLY A 64 0.01 -1.27 4.83
CA GLY A 64 -0.37 -2.32 5.80
C GLY A 64 0.50 -2.23 7.06
N ARG A 65 1.12 -3.36 7.42
CA ARG A 65 2.14 -3.46 8.45
C ARG A 65 3.33 -2.57 8.15
N GLY A 66 3.69 -1.68 9.09
CA GLY A 66 4.79 -0.73 8.87
C GLY A 66 4.37 0.57 8.21
N SER A 67 3.06 0.79 8.06
CA SER A 67 2.49 2.10 7.71
C SER A 67 2.95 3.20 8.64
N VAL A 68 3.16 4.38 8.07
CA VAL A 68 3.51 5.61 8.81
C VAL A 68 2.37 6.07 9.72
N PHE A 69 2.73 6.86 10.73
CA PHE A 69 1.80 7.44 11.70
C PHE A 69 1.22 8.77 11.20
N ALA A 70 -0.09 8.93 11.34
CA ALA A 70 -0.80 10.20 11.21
C ALA A 70 -0.53 11.12 12.41
N ALA A 71 -0.98 12.38 12.33
CA ALA A 71 -0.71 13.38 13.37
C ALA A 71 -1.27 13.02 14.76
N ASP A 72 -2.34 12.22 14.81
CA ASP A 72 -2.96 11.71 16.05
C ASP A 72 -2.27 10.45 16.59
N GLY A 73 -1.22 9.95 15.94
CA GLY A 73 -0.49 8.76 16.32
C GLY A 73 -1.14 7.44 15.88
N ALA A 74 -2.16 7.48 15.02
CA ALA A 74 -2.73 6.26 14.42
C ALA A 74 -2.15 5.96 13.03
N GLN A 75 -2.21 4.70 12.59
CA GLN A 75 -1.97 4.34 11.19
C GLN A 75 -3.30 4.40 10.41
N GLU A 76 -3.32 5.23 9.38
CA GLU A 76 -4.42 5.33 8.43
C GLU A 76 -3.91 4.92 7.05
N MET A 77 -4.62 4.03 6.37
CA MET A 77 -4.15 3.43 5.13
C MET A 77 -5.10 3.68 3.97
N ASP A 78 -4.52 3.73 2.79
CA ASP A 78 -5.21 3.93 1.52
C ASP A 78 -4.77 2.83 0.54
N ALA A 79 -5.69 2.31 -0.27
CA ALA A 79 -5.34 1.36 -1.33
C ALA A 79 -6.35 1.37 -2.47
N SER A 80 -5.93 0.92 -3.65
CA SER A 80 -6.83 0.66 -4.77
C SER A 80 -6.34 -0.50 -5.64
N ILE A 81 -7.28 -1.07 -6.40
CA ILE A 81 -7.04 -2.12 -7.38
C ILE A 81 -7.96 -1.90 -8.58
N MET A 82 -7.47 -2.21 -9.78
CA MET A 82 -8.21 -2.06 -11.02
C MET A 82 -7.98 -3.24 -11.98
N ASP A 83 -9.07 -3.73 -12.56
CA ASP A 83 -9.08 -4.73 -13.62
C ASP A 83 -9.19 -4.05 -14.99
N GLY A 84 -8.16 -4.17 -15.82
CA GLY A 84 -8.10 -3.56 -17.15
C GLY A 84 -9.00 -4.22 -18.19
N SER A 85 -9.50 -5.43 -17.94
CA SER A 85 -10.42 -6.13 -18.85
C SER A 85 -11.85 -5.62 -18.75
N THR A 86 -12.28 -5.26 -17.54
CA THR A 86 -13.64 -4.79 -17.25
C THR A 86 -13.73 -3.31 -16.88
N LEU A 87 -12.59 -2.66 -16.63
CA LEU A 87 -12.46 -1.32 -16.05
C LEU A 87 -13.10 -1.20 -14.65
N LYS A 88 -13.45 -2.33 -14.02
CA LYS A 88 -13.88 -2.32 -12.63
C LYS A 88 -12.70 -1.94 -11.75
N ALA A 89 -13.01 -1.19 -10.70
CA ALA A 89 -12.04 -0.75 -9.73
C ALA A 89 -12.64 -0.77 -8.33
N GLY A 90 -11.76 -0.88 -7.34
CA GLY A 90 -12.10 -0.76 -5.95
C GLY A 90 -11.03 0.04 -5.21
N ALA A 91 -11.44 0.83 -4.23
CA ALA A 91 -10.56 1.70 -3.49
C ALA A 91 -11.05 1.92 -2.06
N VAL A 92 -10.09 2.13 -1.16
CA VAL A 92 -10.31 2.47 0.25
C VAL A 92 -9.41 3.62 0.64
N SER A 93 -9.90 4.48 1.53
CA SER A 93 -9.08 5.56 2.10
C SER A 93 -9.34 5.74 3.59
N ALA A 94 -8.33 6.22 4.30
CA ALA A 94 -8.35 6.50 5.73
C ALA A 94 -8.87 5.32 6.57
N VAL A 95 -8.55 4.08 6.18
CA VAL A 95 -8.95 2.89 6.94
C VAL A 95 -7.92 2.60 8.04
N ARG A 96 -8.41 2.10 9.18
CA ARG A 96 -7.61 1.68 10.33
C ARG A 96 -7.88 0.21 10.62
N ASN A 97 -6.88 -0.47 11.19
CA ASN A 97 -6.97 -1.87 11.65
C ASN A 97 -7.31 -2.92 10.60
N ILE A 98 -7.42 -2.57 9.32
CA ILE A 98 -7.56 -3.52 8.22
C ILE A 98 -6.18 -4.08 7.90
N ARG A 99 -5.97 -5.39 8.06
CA ARG A 99 -4.65 -6.01 7.84
C ARG A 99 -4.10 -5.68 6.45
N ASN A 100 -4.93 -5.90 5.45
CA ASN A 100 -4.58 -5.73 4.04
C ASN A 100 -5.57 -4.77 3.35
N PRO A 101 -5.30 -3.45 3.32
CA PRO A 101 -6.13 -2.48 2.63
C PRO A 101 -6.44 -2.83 1.16
N VAL A 102 -5.50 -3.40 0.42
CA VAL A 102 -5.72 -3.83 -0.98
C VAL A 102 -6.77 -4.94 -1.09
N GLU A 103 -6.90 -5.80 -0.09
CA GLU A 103 -7.93 -6.85 -0.06
C GLU A 103 -9.31 -6.24 0.16
N LEU A 104 -9.44 -5.24 1.02
CA LEU A 104 -10.69 -4.50 1.17
C LEU A 104 -11.06 -3.75 -0.12
N ALA A 105 -10.08 -3.15 -0.80
CA ALA A 105 -10.29 -2.52 -2.10
C ALA A 105 -10.79 -3.55 -3.15
N TYR A 106 -10.17 -4.72 -3.23
CA TYR A 106 -10.63 -5.82 -4.08
C TYR A 106 -12.07 -6.25 -3.74
N MET A 107 -12.40 -6.36 -2.45
CA MET A 107 -13.73 -6.74 -2.01
C MET A 107 -14.80 -5.71 -2.35
N ILE A 108 -14.47 -4.41 -2.32
CA ILE A 108 -15.35 -3.34 -2.80
C ILE A 108 -15.62 -3.51 -4.30
N MET A 109 -14.57 -3.73 -5.10
CA MET A 109 -14.69 -3.96 -6.54
C MET A 109 -15.56 -5.19 -6.86
N ALA A 110 -15.39 -6.27 -6.09
CA ALA A 110 -16.01 -7.57 -6.37
C ALA A 110 -17.43 -7.71 -5.81
N LYS A 111 -17.72 -7.11 -4.66
CA LYS A 111 -18.97 -7.37 -3.89
C LYS A 111 -19.82 -6.14 -3.62
N SER A 112 -19.54 -5.01 -4.25
CA SER A 112 -20.36 -3.80 -4.11
C SER A 112 -20.68 -3.16 -5.47
N GLN A 113 -21.59 -2.18 -5.45
CA GLN A 113 -21.84 -1.29 -6.58
C GLN A 113 -21.00 0.00 -6.52
N HIS A 114 -20.06 0.08 -5.59
CA HIS A 114 -19.24 1.25 -5.33
C HIS A 114 -17.82 1.04 -5.87
N VAL A 115 -17.16 2.15 -6.21
CA VAL A 115 -15.74 2.14 -6.57
C VAL A 115 -14.88 2.47 -5.35
N MET A 116 -15.32 3.35 -4.46
CA MET A 116 -14.50 3.83 -3.36
C MET A 116 -15.32 3.96 -2.08
N LEU A 117 -14.78 3.47 -0.96
CA LEU A 117 -15.29 3.74 0.39
C LEU A 117 -14.20 4.41 1.23
N ASN A 118 -14.58 5.09 2.31
CA ASN A 118 -13.63 5.74 3.22
C ASN A 118 -13.95 5.47 4.68
N GLY A 119 -12.91 5.59 5.51
CA GLY A 119 -12.99 5.63 6.97
C GLY A 119 -13.96 4.63 7.57
N LYS A 120 -14.92 5.16 8.36
CA LYS A 120 -15.89 4.33 9.09
C LYS A 120 -16.77 3.48 8.18
N GLY A 121 -17.24 4.02 7.05
CA GLY A 121 -18.09 3.26 6.12
C GLY A 121 -17.34 2.09 5.47
N ALA A 122 -16.06 2.27 5.17
CA ALA A 122 -15.20 1.19 4.70
C ALA A 122 -14.98 0.11 5.79
N ALA A 123 -14.82 0.51 7.06
CA ALA A 123 -14.69 -0.43 8.17
C ALA A 123 -15.98 -1.24 8.43
N GLU A 124 -17.15 -0.61 8.31
CA GLU A 124 -18.44 -1.31 8.37
C GLU A 124 -18.57 -2.34 7.24
N PHE A 125 -18.22 -1.96 6.01
CA PHE A 125 -18.19 -2.89 4.87
C PHE A 125 -17.19 -4.04 5.08
N ALA A 126 -16.02 -3.75 5.64
CA ALA A 126 -15.02 -4.75 5.98
C ALA A 126 -15.57 -5.79 6.97
N SER A 127 -16.25 -5.33 8.02
CA SER A 127 -16.90 -6.19 9.01
C SER A 127 -17.97 -7.09 8.39
N LEU A 128 -18.85 -6.54 7.54
CA LEU A 128 -19.89 -7.31 6.85
C LEU A 128 -19.33 -8.39 5.92
N ASN A 129 -18.10 -8.19 5.43
CA ASN A 129 -17.42 -9.12 4.52
C ASN A 129 -16.39 -10.00 5.21
N ASN A 130 -16.30 -9.97 6.54
CA ASN A 130 -15.32 -10.73 7.34
C ASN A 130 -13.86 -10.49 6.90
N ILE A 131 -13.54 -9.25 6.55
CA ILE A 131 -12.15 -8.86 6.26
C ILE A 131 -11.32 -8.95 7.54
N GLN A 132 -10.12 -9.51 7.41
CA GLN A 132 -9.22 -9.66 8.54
C GLN A 132 -8.78 -8.29 9.07
N THR A 133 -8.96 -8.12 10.38
CA THR A 133 -8.48 -6.96 11.12
C THR A 133 -7.37 -7.37 12.08
N GLU A 134 -6.49 -6.43 12.40
CA GLU A 134 -5.40 -6.61 13.37
C GLU A 134 -5.38 -5.46 14.37
N SER A 135 -4.76 -5.68 15.53
CA SER A 135 -4.58 -4.64 16.54
C SER A 135 -3.51 -3.61 16.12
N ASP A 136 -3.45 -2.47 16.79
CA ASP A 136 -2.48 -1.41 16.48
C ASP A 136 -1.02 -1.91 16.60
N GLU A 137 -0.76 -2.86 17.51
CA GLU A 137 0.56 -3.48 17.71
C GLU A 137 1.06 -4.22 16.46
N TYR A 138 0.16 -4.79 15.65
CA TYR A 138 0.55 -5.46 14.41
C TYR A 138 1.19 -4.46 13.44
N PHE A 139 0.60 -3.27 13.31
CA PHE A 139 1.05 -2.22 12.39
C PHE A 139 2.24 -1.42 12.92
N TYR A 140 2.49 -1.47 14.23
CA TYR A 140 3.54 -0.72 14.89
C TYR A 140 4.93 -1.08 14.36
N SER A 141 5.70 -0.04 14.02
CA SER A 141 7.11 -0.13 13.69
C SER A 141 7.88 0.89 14.51
N GLN A 142 8.84 0.43 15.31
CA GLN A 142 9.70 1.29 16.12
C GLN A 142 10.37 2.36 15.26
N PHE A 143 10.87 1.96 14.08
CA PHE A 143 11.48 2.86 13.11
C PHE A 143 10.53 3.98 12.66
N ARG A 144 9.28 3.64 12.32
CA ARG A 144 8.27 4.63 11.91
C ARG A 144 7.83 5.54 13.05
N TYR A 145 7.78 5.01 14.26
CA TYR A 145 7.38 5.76 15.44
C TYR A 145 8.43 6.82 15.79
N GLU A 146 9.71 6.48 15.71
CA GLU A 146 10.81 7.44 15.89
C GLU A 146 10.80 8.54 14.83
N GLN A 147 10.52 8.19 13.56
CA GLN A 147 10.33 9.19 12.49
C GLN A 147 9.19 10.15 12.81
N TRP A 148 8.05 9.62 13.28
CA TRP A 148 6.89 10.43 13.65
C TRP A 148 7.18 11.35 14.84
N LYS A 149 7.81 10.84 15.90
CA LYS A 149 8.15 11.63 17.08
C LYS A 149 9.06 12.82 16.75
N GLN A 150 10.05 12.61 15.89
CA GLN A 150 10.93 13.69 15.41
C GLN A 150 10.16 14.78 14.64
N MET A 151 9.13 14.40 13.88
CA MET A 151 8.27 15.36 13.17
C MET A 151 7.35 16.13 14.11
N GLN A 152 6.85 15.48 15.18
CA GLN A 152 6.05 16.16 16.20
C GLN A 152 6.88 17.21 16.96
N GLU A 153 8.13 16.89 17.30
CA GLU A 153 9.03 17.79 18.03
C GLU A 153 9.50 18.99 17.19
N SER A 154 9.56 18.87 15.86
CA SER A 154 9.97 19.96 14.97
C SER A 154 8.84 20.90 14.57
N GLY A 155 7.57 20.53 14.75
CA GLY A 155 6.41 21.35 14.41
C GLY A 155 6.24 21.66 12.91
N GLU A 156 7.07 21.09 12.04
CA GLU A 156 7.01 21.28 10.58
C GLU A 156 6.08 20.25 9.91
N MET A 157 5.11 20.75 9.13
CA MET A 157 4.38 19.93 8.16
C MET A 157 5.29 19.69 6.94
N ALA A 158 5.83 18.49 6.81
CA ALA A 158 6.66 18.13 5.65
C ALA A 158 5.81 18.03 4.37
N LEU A 159 5.76 19.11 3.60
CA LEU A 159 5.41 19.02 2.18
C LEU A 159 6.44 18.14 1.46
N ASP A 160 5.95 17.36 0.51
CA ASP A 160 6.54 16.16 -0.10
C ASP A 160 7.99 16.27 -0.66
N HIS A 161 8.70 17.39 -0.58
CA HIS A 161 9.98 17.57 -1.27
C HIS A 161 11.16 18.13 -0.45
N ASN A 162 10.97 18.63 0.79
CA ASN A 162 12.03 19.41 1.45
C ASN A 162 12.50 18.95 2.84
N VAL A 163 11.87 17.96 3.49
CA VAL A 163 12.38 17.50 4.79
C VAL A 163 13.33 16.32 4.59
N VAL A 164 14.62 16.64 4.49
CA VAL A 164 15.69 15.68 4.74
C VAL A 164 15.79 15.51 6.25
N LEU A 165 14.94 14.65 6.82
CA LEU A 165 15.13 14.18 8.20
C LEU A 165 16.42 13.35 8.23
N ARG A 166 17.55 14.00 8.57
CA ARG A 166 18.86 13.36 8.84
C ARG A 166 19.15 12.10 8.01
N GLY A 167 19.10 12.20 6.68
CA GLY A 167 19.46 11.10 5.77
C GLY A 167 18.39 10.01 5.54
N ASN A 168 17.36 9.90 6.38
CA ASN A 168 16.35 8.84 6.27
C ASN A 168 15.14 9.28 5.46
N LYS A 169 15.19 8.96 4.17
CA LYS A 169 14.19 9.29 3.16
C LYS A 169 13.10 8.23 3.02
N LYS A 170 11.99 8.66 2.42
CA LYS A 170 10.72 7.93 2.26
C LYS A 170 10.91 6.51 1.73
N PHE A 171 10.44 5.53 2.50
CA PHE A 171 9.98 4.28 1.94
C PHE A 171 8.52 4.54 1.56
N GLY A 172 8.28 4.60 0.25
CA GLY A 172 7.03 5.07 -0.32
C GLY A 172 5.94 4.00 -0.36
N THR A 173 4.85 4.39 -1.02
CA THR A 173 3.75 3.55 -1.51
C THR A 173 4.25 2.27 -2.19
N VAL A 174 3.54 1.17 -1.97
CA VAL A 174 3.79 -0.11 -2.65
C VAL A 174 2.80 -0.32 -3.78
N GLY A 175 3.16 -1.14 -4.77
CA GLY A 175 2.24 -1.45 -5.85
C GLY A 175 2.73 -2.57 -6.75
N ALA A 176 1.81 -3.06 -7.56
CA ALA A 176 2.02 -4.18 -8.47
C ALA A 176 1.22 -3.99 -9.77
N VAL A 177 1.81 -4.40 -10.89
CA VAL A 177 1.15 -4.51 -12.19
C VAL A 177 1.43 -5.87 -12.82
N ALA A 178 0.41 -6.46 -13.43
CA ALA A 178 0.52 -7.77 -14.06
C ALA A 178 -0.18 -7.81 -15.41
N LEU A 179 0.34 -8.66 -16.30
CA LEU A 179 -0.28 -9.11 -17.53
C LEU A 179 -0.42 -10.64 -17.40
N ASP A 180 -1.64 -11.16 -17.54
CA ASP A 180 -1.88 -12.60 -17.49
C ASP A 180 -1.82 -13.27 -18.87
N LYS A 181 -1.90 -14.61 -18.88
CA LYS A 181 -1.86 -15.42 -20.11
C LYS A 181 -3.04 -15.19 -21.06
N PHE A 182 -4.10 -14.52 -20.59
CA PHE A 182 -5.28 -14.19 -21.39
C PHE A 182 -5.17 -12.80 -22.02
N GLY A 183 -4.07 -12.07 -21.76
CA GLY A 183 -3.86 -10.72 -22.27
C GLY A 183 -4.52 -9.64 -21.40
N ASN A 184 -4.95 -9.96 -20.17
CA ASN A 184 -5.55 -8.96 -19.28
C ASN A 184 -4.50 -8.30 -18.39
N ILE A 185 -4.65 -6.99 -18.20
CA ILE A 185 -3.79 -6.18 -17.35
C ILE A 185 -4.54 -5.85 -16.06
N ALA A 186 -3.84 -5.86 -14.93
CA ALA A 186 -4.34 -5.34 -13.66
C ALA A 186 -3.28 -4.52 -12.95
N ALA A 187 -3.72 -3.62 -12.07
CA ALA A 187 -2.86 -2.78 -11.24
C ALA A 187 -3.42 -2.68 -9.82
N ALA A 188 -2.53 -2.62 -8.83
CA ALA A 188 -2.87 -2.37 -7.43
C ALA A 188 -1.82 -1.50 -6.76
N THR A 189 -2.26 -0.63 -5.84
CA THR A 189 -1.41 0.31 -5.11
C THR A 189 -1.90 0.42 -3.67
N SER A 190 -0.99 0.48 -2.70
CA SER A 190 -1.32 0.58 -1.27
C SER A 190 -0.29 1.46 -0.52
N THR A 191 -0.76 2.19 0.50
CA THR A 191 0.10 3.10 1.27
C THR A 191 -0.42 3.38 2.69
N GLY A 192 0.48 3.66 3.61
CA GLY A 192 0.18 4.36 4.88
C GLY A 192 0.07 5.89 4.71
N GLY A 193 0.41 6.41 3.54
CA GLY A 193 0.42 7.84 3.24
C GLY A 193 1.71 8.52 3.70
N MET A 194 1.58 9.71 4.30
CA MET A 194 2.70 10.53 4.75
C MET A 194 2.77 10.57 6.28
N THR A 195 3.98 10.49 6.82
CA THR A 195 4.20 10.68 8.26
C THR A 195 3.68 12.06 8.70
N ASN A 196 3.00 12.09 9.84
CA ASN A 196 2.38 13.29 10.41
C ASN A 196 1.28 13.92 9.52
N LYS A 197 0.65 13.13 8.65
CA LYS A 197 -0.51 13.62 7.88
C LYS A 197 -1.65 14.04 8.80
N GLN A 198 -2.31 15.15 8.47
CA GLN A 198 -3.42 15.71 9.26
C GLN A 198 -4.79 15.43 8.63
N PHE A 199 -5.83 15.48 9.46
CA PHE A 199 -7.24 15.58 9.07
C PHE A 199 -7.75 14.51 8.09
N GLY A 200 -7.21 13.28 8.16
CA GLY A 200 -7.59 12.21 7.25
C GLY A 200 -7.16 12.46 5.80
N ARG A 201 -6.02 13.14 5.59
CA ARG A 201 -5.45 13.40 4.25
C ARG A 201 -5.37 12.12 3.44
N VAL A 202 -5.95 12.18 2.24
CA VAL A 202 -5.93 11.11 1.23
C VAL A 202 -4.88 11.43 0.16
N GLY A 203 -4.05 10.44 -0.17
CA GLY A 203 -3.04 10.55 -1.24
C GLY A 203 -3.55 10.21 -2.63
N ASP A 204 -2.63 9.98 -3.56
CA ASP A 204 -2.88 9.49 -4.92
C ASP A 204 -3.30 8.01 -4.96
N SER A 205 -2.79 7.21 -4.01
CA SER A 205 -2.88 5.75 -4.04
C SER A 205 -4.28 5.15 -4.10
N PRO A 206 -5.33 5.73 -3.49
CA PRO A 206 -6.70 5.23 -3.64
C PRO A 206 -7.45 5.88 -4.82
N ILE A 207 -6.84 6.81 -5.54
CA ILE A 207 -7.49 7.57 -6.62
C ILE A 207 -7.20 6.90 -7.97
N ILE A 208 -8.23 6.26 -8.53
CA ILE A 208 -8.15 5.63 -9.85
C ILE A 208 -7.82 6.68 -10.92
N GLY A 209 -6.78 6.42 -11.72
CA GLY A 209 -6.23 7.35 -12.71
C GLY A 209 -5.11 8.24 -12.19
N ALA A 210 -4.83 8.26 -10.88
CA ALA A 210 -3.65 8.90 -10.30
C ALA A 210 -2.65 7.86 -9.80
N GLY A 211 -2.97 7.15 -8.70
CA GLY A 211 -2.07 6.15 -8.12
C GLY A 211 -2.21 4.74 -8.73
N THR A 212 -3.36 4.45 -9.36
CA THR A 212 -3.64 3.13 -9.96
C THR A 212 -4.47 3.27 -11.22
N TYR A 213 -4.05 2.61 -12.29
CA TYR A 213 -4.84 2.50 -13.52
C TYR A 213 -4.49 1.23 -14.29
N ALA A 214 -5.49 0.58 -14.89
CA ALA A 214 -5.31 -0.55 -15.79
C ALA A 214 -6.36 -0.50 -16.90
N ASN A 215 -5.95 -0.75 -18.14
CA ASN A 215 -6.83 -0.82 -19.30
C ASN A 215 -6.19 -1.71 -20.38
N ASN A 216 -6.90 -2.72 -20.85
CA ASN A 216 -6.39 -3.62 -21.89
C ASN A 216 -6.24 -2.93 -23.27
N LYS A 217 -6.85 -1.75 -23.49
CA LYS A 217 -6.94 -1.08 -24.80
C LYS A 217 -5.95 0.07 -25.00
N THR A 218 -5.12 0.36 -24.00
CA THR A 218 -4.07 1.39 -24.10
C THR A 218 -2.75 0.82 -24.57
#